data_AF-A0A5A9EYH3-F1
#
_entry.id   AF-A0A5A9EYH3-F1
#
_cell.length_a   1.000
_cell.length_b   1.000
_cell.length_c   1.000
_cell.angle_alpha   90.00
_cell.angle_beta   90.00
_cell.angle_gamma   90.00
#
_symmetry.space_group_name_H-M   'P 1'
#
loop_
_entity.id
_entity.type
_entity.pdbx_description
1 polymer ?
#
loop_
_entity_poly.entity_id
_entity_poly.type
_entity_poly.pdbx_seq_one_letter_code
_entity_poly.pdbx_strand_id
1 'polypeptide(L)'
;MADLDHQTRIELEAAAFRGLVEHLRKRTDVQNIDLMNLAGFCRNCLSKWYAAAAKERGVELSDEDARIAVYGMPYSEWKQKHQKEATPEQQKTFEDTKPLHAEISGHR
;
A
#
# COMPACT_ATOMS: atom_id res chain seq x y z
N MET A 1 -25.96 -9.57 -7.14
CA MET A 1 -24.73 -9.93 -6.40
C MET A 1 -24.98 -11.26 -5.73
N ALA A 2 -23.99 -12.15 -5.65
CA ALA A 2 -24.16 -13.38 -4.87
C ALA A 2 -24.54 -13.03 -3.43
N ASP A 3 -25.49 -13.76 -2.86
CA ASP A 3 -25.80 -13.65 -1.43
C ASP A 3 -24.66 -14.37 -0.67
N LEU A 4 -23.79 -13.58 -0.05
CA LEU A 4 -22.59 -14.06 0.64
C LEU A 4 -22.79 -13.86 2.13
N ASP A 5 -22.55 -14.90 2.93
CA ASP A 5 -22.47 -14.72 4.37
C ASP A 5 -21.26 -13.82 4.72
N HIS A 6 -21.30 -13.28 5.94
CA HIS A 6 -20.32 -12.31 6.40
C HIS A 6 -18.88 -12.85 6.39
N GLN A 7 -18.69 -14.13 6.74
CA GLN A 7 -17.37 -14.75 6.80
C GLN A 7 -16.82 -14.95 5.40
N THR A 8 -17.63 -15.49 4.48
CA THR A 8 -17.22 -15.66 3.08
C THR A 8 -16.84 -14.33 2.44
N ARG A 9 -17.58 -13.25 2.71
CA ARG A 9 -17.23 -11.91 2.21
C ARG A 9 -15.85 -11.45 2.68
N ILE A 10 -15.53 -11.59 3.98
CA ILE A 10 -14.23 -11.22 4.55
C ILE A 10 -13.09 -12.02 3.89
N GLU A 11 -13.30 -13.33 3.71
CA GLU A 11 -12.29 -14.20 3.12
C GLU A 11 -11.98 -13.83 1.66
N LEU A 12 -13.02 -13.47 0.90
CA LEU A 12 -12.90 -12.99 -0.48
C LEU A 12 -12.19 -11.63 -0.56
N GLU A 13 -12.55 -10.67 0.30
CA GLU A 13 -11.89 -9.37 0.37
C GLU A 13 -10.40 -9.52 0.74
N ALA A 14 -10.10 -10.37 1.72
CA ALA A 14 -8.74 -10.67 2.12
C ALA A 14 -7.96 -11.38 0.99
N ALA A 15 -8.59 -12.29 0.25
CA ALA A 15 -7.98 -12.95 -0.91
C ALA A 15 -7.69 -11.96 -2.04
N ALA A 16 -8.61 -11.04 -2.34
CA ALA A 16 -8.40 -9.98 -3.32
C ALA A 16 -7.25 -9.05 -2.91
N PHE A 17 -7.17 -8.65 -1.63
CA PHE A 17 -6.06 -7.84 -1.12
C PHE A 17 -4.72 -8.57 -1.25
N ARG A 18 -4.65 -9.86 -0.86
CA ARG A 18 -3.44 -10.68 -1.06
C ARG A 18 -3.04 -10.75 -2.54
N GLY A 19 -4.02 -10.89 -3.44
CA GLY A 19 -3.79 -10.88 -4.89
C GLY A 19 -3.20 -9.57 -5.40
N LEU A 20 -3.74 -8.42 -4.94
CA LEU A 20 -3.19 -7.09 -5.26
C LEU A 20 -1.75 -6.95 -4.76
N VAL A 21 -1.49 -7.32 -3.51
CA VAL A 21 -0.16 -7.24 -2.90
C VAL A 21 0.83 -8.11 -3.68
N GLU A 22 0.47 -9.34 -4.00
CA GLU A 22 1.33 -10.22 -4.80
C GLU A 22 1.60 -9.66 -6.19
N HIS A 23 0.58 -9.11 -6.86
CA HIS A 23 0.75 -8.45 -8.16
C HIS A 23 1.74 -7.29 -8.08
N LEU A 24 1.61 -6.42 -7.07
CA LEU A 24 2.49 -5.26 -6.86
C LEU A 24 3.93 -5.65 -6.48
N ARG A 25 4.13 -6.82 -5.88
CA ARG A 25 5.47 -7.39 -5.63
C ARG A 25 6.13 -7.88 -6.93
N LYS A 26 5.35 -8.47 -7.85
CA LYS A 26 5.84 -8.90 -9.17
C LYS A 26 6.17 -7.71 -10.08
N ARG A 27 5.35 -6.64 -10.01
CA ARG A 27 5.52 -5.41 -10.79
C ARG A 27 6.50 -4.43 -10.14
N THR A 28 7.75 -4.84 -9.98
CA THR A 28 8.84 -4.01 -9.41
C THR A 28 9.18 -2.79 -10.28
N ASP A 29 8.81 -2.83 -11.56
CA ASP A 29 8.89 -1.71 -12.50
C ASP A 29 7.98 -0.53 -12.10
N VAL A 30 6.84 -0.82 -11.48
CA VAL A 30 5.87 0.20 -11.07
C VAL A 30 6.36 0.91 -9.82
N GLN A 31 6.82 2.16 -9.94
CA GLN A 31 7.29 2.94 -8.80
C GLN A 31 6.13 3.46 -7.97
N ASN A 32 6.36 3.63 -6.66
CA ASN A 32 5.33 4.18 -5.77
C ASN A 32 4.94 5.61 -6.17
N ILE A 33 5.87 6.43 -6.68
CA ILE A 33 5.56 7.79 -7.10
C ILE A 33 4.60 7.82 -8.29
N ASP A 34 4.71 6.88 -9.22
CA ASP A 34 3.79 6.78 -10.35
C ASP A 34 2.38 6.39 -9.88
N LEU A 35 2.28 5.46 -8.92
CA LEU A 35 1.00 5.09 -8.30
C LEU A 35 0.39 6.27 -7.53
N MET A 36 1.20 7.04 -6.79
CA MET A 36 0.72 8.23 -6.08
C MET A 36 0.20 9.28 -7.07
N ASN A 37 0.95 9.55 -8.14
CA ASN A 37 0.59 10.53 -9.15
C ASN A 37 -0.68 10.16 -9.92
N LEU A 38 -0.87 8.87 -10.20
CA LEU A 38 -2.01 8.38 -10.99
C LEU A 38 -3.25 8.13 -10.14
N ALA A 39 -3.09 7.45 -9.00
CA ALA A 39 -4.19 6.86 -8.24
C ALA A 39 -4.30 7.38 -6.80
N GLY A 40 -3.40 8.27 -6.37
CA GLY A 40 -3.40 8.85 -5.02
C GLY A 40 -2.98 7.87 -3.91
N PHE A 41 -2.61 6.63 -4.22
CA PHE A 41 -2.11 5.68 -3.22
C PHE A 41 -0.99 4.81 -3.79
N CYS A 42 -0.16 4.24 -2.92
CA CYS A 42 0.89 3.30 -3.31
C CYS A 42 1.07 2.18 -2.27
N ARG A 43 2.12 1.37 -2.40
CA ARG A 43 2.44 0.28 -1.46
C ARG A 43 2.59 0.76 -0.01
N ASN A 44 3.15 1.96 0.18
CA ASN A 44 3.27 2.56 1.51
C ASN A 44 1.90 2.91 2.12
N CYS A 45 0.95 3.34 1.29
CA CYS A 45 -0.43 3.58 1.75
C CYS A 45 -1.11 2.28 2.18
N LEU A 46 -0.94 1.20 1.41
CA LEU A 46 -1.42 -0.13 1.80
C LEU A 46 -0.85 -0.57 3.16
N SER A 47 0.44 -0.30 3.39
CA SER A 47 1.11 -0.65 4.66
C SER A 47 0.53 0.16 5.83
N LYS A 48 0.26 1.46 5.63
CA LYS A 48 -0.37 2.31 6.66
C LYS A 48 -1.81 1.92 6.95
N TRP A 49 -2.63 1.58 5.93
CA TRP A 49 -3.97 1.04 6.16
C TRP A 49 -3.94 -0.27 6.94
N TYR A 50 -2.98 -1.14 6.65
CA TYR A 50 -2.79 -2.40 7.37
C TYR A 50 -2.42 -2.16 8.85
N ALA A 51 -1.50 -1.24 9.13
CA ALA A 51 -1.12 -0.85 10.49
C ALA A 51 -2.29 -0.17 11.25
N ALA A 52 -3.02 0.73 10.60
CA ALA A 52 -4.19 1.38 11.19
C ALA A 52 -5.28 0.35 11.57
N ALA A 53 -5.55 -0.62 10.70
CA ALA A 53 -6.51 -1.69 10.98
C ALA A 53 -6.08 -2.57 12.16
N ALA A 54 -4.78 -2.82 12.34
CA ALA A 54 -4.26 -3.53 13.51
C ALA A 54 -4.45 -2.71 14.79
N LYS A 55 -4.11 -1.42 14.75
CA LYS A 55 -4.26 -0.48 15.87
C LYS A 55 -5.72 -0.37 16.34
N GLU A 56 -6.67 -0.27 15.42
CA GLU A 56 -8.11 -0.24 15.73
C GLU A 56 -8.60 -1.49 16.48
N ARG A 57 -7.89 -2.61 16.32
CA ARG A 57 -8.19 -3.90 16.97
C ARG A 57 -7.34 -4.14 18.22
N GLY A 58 -6.52 -3.17 18.62
CA GLY A 58 -5.59 -3.33 19.75
C GLY A 58 -4.47 -4.34 19.49
N VAL A 59 -4.17 -4.64 18.22
CA VAL A 59 -3.08 -5.52 17.81
C VAL A 59 -1.82 -4.68 17.65
N GLU A 60 -0.77 -5.02 18.40
CA GLU A 60 0.54 -4.40 18.25
C GLU A 60 1.18 -4.85 16.93
N LEU A 61 1.41 -3.90 16.03
CA LEU A 61 2.07 -4.13 14.74
C LEU A 61 2.95 -2.92 14.44
N SER A 62 4.25 -3.16 14.21
CA SER A 62 5.15 -2.08 13.85
C SER A 62 4.95 -1.61 12.41
N ASP A 63 5.34 -0.37 12.11
CA ASP A 63 5.34 0.16 10.74
C ASP A 63 6.20 -0.69 9.79
N GLU A 64 7.29 -1.29 10.29
CA GLU A 64 8.15 -2.15 9.49
C GLU A 64 7.48 -3.50 9.21
N ASP A 65 6.81 -4.11 10.19
CA ASP A 65 6.06 -5.36 9.99
C ASP A 65 4.91 -5.16 9.00
N ALA A 66 4.23 -4.02 9.08
CA ALA A 66 3.18 -3.66 8.12
C ALA A 66 3.75 -3.48 6.69
N ARG A 67 4.95 -2.91 6.56
CA ARG A 67 5.65 -2.85 5.27
C ARG A 67 6.07 -4.22 4.80
N ILE A 68 6.62 -5.08 5.66
CA ILE A 68 6.98 -6.46 5.30
C ILE A 68 5.74 -7.22 4.80
N ALA A 69 4.58 -7.03 5.43
CA ALA A 69 3.32 -7.61 4.99
C ALA A 69 2.92 -7.17 3.56
N VAL A 70 3.30 -5.98 3.11
CA VAL A 70 3.01 -5.49 1.75
C VAL A 70 4.16 -5.78 0.76
N TYR A 71 5.41 -5.53 1.13
CA TYR A 71 6.57 -5.68 0.25
C TYR A 71 7.08 -7.12 0.16
N GLY A 72 6.78 -7.97 1.15
CA GLY A 72 7.28 -9.35 1.25
C GLY A 72 8.73 -9.47 1.71
N MET A 73 9.37 -8.34 2.05
CA MET A 73 10.74 -8.22 2.55
C MET A 73 10.89 -6.87 3.27
N PRO A 74 11.98 -6.64 4.04
CA PRO A 74 12.27 -5.34 4.62
C PRO A 74 12.24 -4.22 3.57
N TYR A 75 11.64 -3.08 3.90
CA TYR A 75 11.49 -1.98 2.92
C TYR A 75 12.85 -1.42 2.46
N SER A 76 13.84 -1.42 3.37
CA SER A 76 15.20 -1.02 3.06
C SER A 76 15.85 -1.89 1.99
N GLU A 77 15.57 -3.20 1.99
CA GLU A 77 16.05 -4.15 0.99
C GLU A 77 15.32 -3.93 -0.35
N TRP A 78 14.00 -3.76 -0.32
CA TRP A 78 13.22 -3.48 -1.52
C TRP A 78 13.68 -2.18 -2.20
N LYS A 79 13.92 -1.13 -1.41
CA LYS A 79 14.41 0.17 -1.89
C LYS A 79 15.75 0.03 -2.62
N GLN A 80 16.69 -0.73 -2.05
CA GLN A 80 18.00 -0.96 -2.66
C GLN A 80 17.90 -1.76 -3.97
N LYS A 81 17.01 -2.73 -4.06
CA LYS A 81 16.87 -3.61 -5.23
C LYS A 81 16.05 -3.01 -6.37
N HIS A 82 15.04 -2.20 -6.06
CA HIS A 82 13.97 -1.88 -7.02
C HIS A 82 13.57 -0.41 -7.09
N GLN A 83 13.85 0.41 -6.08
CA GLN A 83 13.43 1.80 -6.09
C GLN A 83 14.39 2.66 -6.91
N LYS A 84 13.84 3.46 -7.80
CA LYS A 84 14.57 4.46 -8.56
C LYS A 84 14.34 5.85 -7.98
N GLU A 85 15.28 6.74 -8.23
CA GLU A 85 15.10 8.16 -7.93
C GLU A 85 13.99 8.74 -8.82
N ALA A 86 13.14 9.57 -8.22
CA ALA A 86 12.05 10.22 -8.93
C ALA A 86 12.57 11.37 -9.81
N THR A 87 12.09 11.47 -11.05
CA THR A 87 12.43 12.61 -11.91
C THR A 87 11.77 13.89 -11.41
N PRO A 88 12.28 15.08 -11.80
CA PRO A 88 11.66 16.35 -11.46
C PRO A 88 10.18 16.43 -11.86
N GLU A 89 9.80 15.84 -12.99
CA GLU A 89 8.43 15.83 -13.49
C GLU A 89 7.52 14.95 -12.63
N GLN A 90 8.01 13.79 -12.19
CA GLN A 90 7.28 12.92 -11.27
C GLN A 90 7.08 13.61 -9.92
N GLN A 91 8.11 14.31 -9.42
CA GLN A 91 8.02 15.07 -8.16
C GLN A 91 7.03 16.23 -8.28
N LYS A 92 7.07 16.99 -9.38
CA LYS A 92 6.11 18.06 -9.63
C LYS A 92 4.67 17.53 -9.68
N THR A 93 4.44 16.44 -10.42
CA THR A 93 3.11 15.82 -10.50
C THR A 93 2.64 15.33 -9.13
N PHE A 94 3.54 14.80 -8.31
CA PHE A 94 3.24 14.39 -6.94
C PHE A 94 2.74 15.57 -6.10
N GLU A 95 3.41 16.72 -6.21
CA GLU A 95 3.01 17.95 -5.54
C GLU A 95 1.66 18.47 -6.04
N ASP A 96 1.45 18.52 -7.36
CA ASP A 96 0.22 19.02 -7.99
C ASP A 96 -1.00 18.13 -7.64
N THR A 97 -0.78 16.83 -7.43
CA THR A 97 -1.83 15.85 -7.10
C THR A 97 -2.05 15.62 -5.61
N LYS A 98 -1.32 16.31 -4.72
CA LYS A 98 -1.45 16.16 -3.25
C LYS A 98 -2.89 16.14 -2.73
N PRO A 99 -3.82 17.01 -3.20
CA PRO A 99 -5.21 16.99 -2.73
C PRO A 99 -5.97 15.70 -3.04
N LEU A 100 -5.47 14.86 -3.95
CA LEU A 100 -6.08 13.60 -4.37
C LEU A 100 -5.44 12.39 -3.67
N HIS A 101 -4.42 12.59 -2.84
CA HIS A 101 -3.75 11.49 -2.16
C HIS A 101 -4.65 10.90 -1.07
N ALA A 102 -4.56 9.58 -0.91
CA ALA A 102 -5.39 8.81 -0.01
C ALA A 102 -5.32 9.33 1.43
N GLU A 103 -6.48 9.57 2.03
CA GLU A 103 -6.59 9.85 3.45
C GLU A 103 -6.50 8.55 4.25
N ILE A 104 -5.56 8.49 5.19
CA ILE A 104 -5.34 7.30 6.02
C ILE A 104 -5.60 7.66 7.46
N SER A 105 -6.61 7.03 8.07
CA SER A 105 -6.93 7.22 9.49
C SER A 105 -5.73 6.91 10.37
N GLY A 106 -5.47 7.76 11.37
CA GLY A 106 -4.38 7.56 12.33
C GLY A 106 -2.97 7.91 11.86
N HIS A 107 -2.79 8.38 10.62
CA HIS A 107 -1.53 8.90 10.08
C HIS A 107 -1.74 10.28 9.42
N ARG A 108 -1.96 11.32 10.23
CA ARG A 108 -1.78 12.73 9.84
C ARG A 108 -0.69 13.35 10.71
#